data_AF-A0A418V0W1-F1
#
_entry.id   AF-A0A418V0W1-F1
#
_cell.length_a   1.000
_cell.length_b   1.000
_cell.length_c   1.000
_cell.angle_alpha   90.00
_cell.angle_beta   90.00
_cell.angle_gamma   90.00
#
_symmetry.space_group_name_H-M   'P 1'
#
loop_
_entity.id
_entity.type
_entity.pdbx_description
1 polymer ?
#
loop_
_entity_poly.entity_id
_entity_poly.type
_entity_poly.pdbx_seq_one_letter_code
_entity_poly.pdbx_strand_id
1 'polypeptide(L)' 'MGMTIAEKMLAAHSGYDQVVPGQLIECDIDWVLCHEITTPAALKMLEDRGMARV' A
#
# COMPACT_ATOMS: atom_id res chain seq x y z
N MET A 1 20.34 -16.92 -5.55
CA MET A 1 19.24 -17.00 -4.56
C MET A 1 18.04 -16.33 -5.18
N GLY A 2 16.85 -16.93 -5.13
CA GLY A 2 15.63 -16.34 -5.72
C GLY A 2 14.86 -15.47 -4.72
N MET A 3 13.85 -14.75 -5.21
CA MET A 3 12.96 -13.94 -4.37
C MET A 3 12.18 -14.80 -3.35
N THR A 4 12.01 -14.26 -2.15
CA THR A 4 11.07 -14.72 -1.12
C THR A 4 9.62 -14.53 -1.56
N ILE A 5 8.67 -15.07 -0.80
CA ILE A 5 7.24 -14.86 -1.09
C ILE A 5 6.83 -13.39 -0.97
N ALA A 6 7.36 -12.66 0.02
CA ALA A 6 7.07 -11.24 0.22
C ALA A 6 7.59 -10.39 -0.95
N GLU A 7 8.83 -10.63 -1.39
CA GLU A 7 9.41 -9.94 -2.55
C GLU A 7 8.60 -10.22 -3.83
N LYS A 8 8.13 -11.46 -4.03
CA LYS A 8 7.26 -11.77 -5.17
C LYS A 8 5.94 -11.02 -5.13
N MET A 9 5.31 -10.91 -3.96
CA MET A 9 4.06 -10.15 -3.81
C MET A 9 4.29 -8.68 -4.09
N LEU A 10 5.35 -8.09 -3.53
CA LEU A 10 5.70 -6.69 -3.76
C LEU A 10 6.05 -6.42 -5.23
N ALA A 11 6.85 -7.29 -5.87
CA ALA A 11 7.17 -7.21 -7.30
C ALA A 11 5.89 -7.22 -8.16
N ALA A 12 4.97 -8.14 -7.88
CA ALA A 12 3.70 -8.24 -8.60
C ALA A 12 2.82 -6.98 -8.49
N HIS A 13 2.78 -6.32 -7.33
CA HIS A 13 1.96 -5.11 -7.11
C HIS A 13 2.67 -3.79 -7.43
N SER A 14 3.98 -3.83 -7.68
CA SER A 14 4.77 -2.65 -8.08
C SER A 14 5.14 -2.62 -9.56
N GLY A 15 4.80 -3.67 -10.31
CA GLY A 15 5.12 -3.79 -11.74
C GLY A 15 6.61 -4.06 -12.03
N TYR A 16 7.41 -4.42 -11.03
CA TYR A 16 8.80 -4.84 -11.23
C TYR A 16 8.91 -6.35 -11.44
N ASP A 17 9.83 -6.78 -12.32
CA ASP A 17 10.14 -8.21 -12.49
C ASP A 17 10.82 -8.81 -11.25
N GLN A 18 11.58 -8.00 -10.52
CA GLN A 18 12.25 -8.36 -9.26
C GLN A 18 12.35 -7.16 -8.32
N VAL A 19 12.32 -7.42 -7.02
CA VAL A 19 12.59 -6.43 -5.96
C VAL A 19 13.62 -6.97 -4.98
N VAL A 20 14.32 -6.07 -4.30
CA VAL A 20 15.33 -6.40 -3.28
C VAL A 20 15.11 -5.61 -1.98
N PRO A 21 15.60 -6.10 -0.83
CA PRO A 21 15.50 -5.37 0.43
C PRO A 21 16.16 -3.98 0.35
N GLY A 22 15.45 -2.96 0.83
CA GLY A 22 15.91 -1.56 0.83
C GLY A 22 15.57 -0.77 -0.44
N GLN A 23 15.00 -1.42 -1.47
CA GLN A 23 14.47 -0.73 -2.63
C GLN A 23 13.19 0.04 -2.27
N LEU A 24 13.09 1.29 -2.73
CA LEU A 24 11.83 2.05 -2.69
C LEU A 24 10.98 1.66 -3.90
N ILE A 25 9.73 1.27 -3.65
CA ILE A 25 8.76 0.87 -4.66
C ILE A 25 7.41 1.53 -4.37
N GLU A 26 6.61 1.71 -5.42
CA GLU A 26 5.21 2.09 -5.32
C GLU A 26 4.37 0.86 -5.64
N CYS A 27 3.36 0.55 -4.82
CA CYS A 27 2.53 -0.64 -4.98
C CYS A 27 1.05 -0.27 -4.98
N ASP A 28 0.30 -0.93 -5.84
CA ASP A 28 -1.17 -0.94 -5.76
C ASP A 28 -1.62 -1.70 -4.50
N ILE A 29 -2.63 -1.14 -3.83
CA ILE A 29 -3.19 -1.70 -2.59
C ILE A 29 -4.52 -2.36 -2.89
N ASP A 30 -4.67 -3.65 -2.56
CA ASP A 30 -5.92 -4.38 -2.78
C ASP A 30 -7.02 -3.96 -1.80
N TRP A 31 -6.67 -3.80 -0.52
CA TRP A 31 -7.61 -3.52 0.55
C TRP A 31 -6.98 -2.63 1.64
N VAL A 32 -7.77 -1.69 2.15
CA VAL A 32 -7.44 -0.90 3.33
C VAL A 32 -8.45 -1.21 4.42
N LEU A 33 -7.98 -1.68 5.57
CA LEU A 33 -8.80 -1.92 6.76
C LEU A 33 -8.59 -0.78 7.77
N CYS A 34 -9.67 -0.15 8.20
CA CYS A 34 -9.64 0.87 9.26
C CYS A 34 -10.34 0.34 10.51
N HIS A 35 -9.81 0.66 11.70
CA HIS A 35 -10.41 0.21 12.96
C HIS A 35 -10.37 1.31 14.04
N GLU A 36 -11.53 1.55 14.66
CA GLU A 36 -11.72 2.39 15.85
C GLU A 36 -11.04 3.76 15.73
N ILE A 37 -10.10 4.10 16.62
CA ILE A 37 -9.55 5.45 16.80
C ILE A 37 -8.76 5.96 15.59
N THR A 38 -8.24 5.07 14.74
CA THR A 38 -7.49 5.49 13.54
C THR A 38 -8.40 5.85 12.38
N THR A 39 -9.64 5.34 12.35
CA THR A 39 -10.60 5.60 11.27
C THR A 39 -10.98 7.08 11.17
N PRO A 40 -11.38 7.79 12.25
CA PRO A 40 -11.73 9.22 12.16
C PRO A 40 -10.58 10.09 11.67
N ALA A 41 -9.34 9.80 12.10
CA ALA A 41 -8.16 10.54 11.66
C ALA A 41 -7.89 10.34 10.16
N ALA A 42 -8.01 9.10 9.66
CA ALA A 42 -7.87 8.81 8.24
C ALA A 42 -8.95 9.51 7.40
N LEU A 43 -10.21 9.47 7.83
CA LEU A 43 -11.32 10.14 7.14
C LEU A 43 -11.13 11.66 7.08
N LYS A 44 -10.73 12.29 8.19
CA LYS A 44 -10.39 13.72 8.23
C LYS A 44 -9.36 14.10 7.15
N MET A 45 -8.33 13.27 6.99
CA MET A 45 -7.28 13.50 5.98
C MET A 45 -7.76 13.35 4.54
N LEU A 46 -8.77 12.51 4.29
CA LEU A 46 -9.42 12.38 2.98
C LEU A 46 -10.35 13.57 2.71
N GLU A 47 -11.13 13.99 3.70
CA GLU A 47 -12.02 15.17 3.63
C GLU A 47 -11.22 16.45 3.35
N ASP A 48 -10.11 16.67 4.06
CA ASP A 48 -9.23 17.83 3.88
C ASP A 48 -8.61 17.86 2.46
N ARG A 49 -8.53 16.70 1.79
CA ARG A 49 -8.09 16.56 0.38
C ARG A 49 -9.23 16.64 -0.63
N GLY A 50 -10.46 16.87 -0.17
CA GLY A 50 -11.65 16.97 -1.02
C GLY A 50 -12.11 15.64 -1.61
N MET A 51 -11.73 14.51 -0.99
CA MET A 51 -12.11 13.17 -1.49
C MET A 51 -13.51 12.80 -1.01
N ALA A 52 -14.42 12.60 -1.96
CA ALA A 52 -15.81 12.18 -1.68
C ALA A 52 -16.00 10.65 -1.65
N ARG A 53 -14.96 9.89 -2.00
CA ARG A 53 -14.91 8.42 -1.98
C ARG A 53 -13.49 7.95 -1.71
N VAL A 54 -13.38 6.71 -1.21
CA VAL A 54 -12.16 5.92 -1.30
C VAL A 54 -11.95 5.41 -2.72
#